data_AF-A0A7W7GT50-F1
#
_entry.id   AF-A0A7W7GT50-F1
#
_cell.length_a   1.000
_cell.length_b   1.000
_cell.length_c   1.000
_cell.angle_alpha   90.00
_cell.angle_beta   90.00
_cell.angle_gamma   90.00
#
_symmetry.space_group_name_H-M   'P 1'
#
loop_
_entity.id
_entity.type
_entity.pdbx_description
1 polymer ?
#
loop_
_entity_poly.entity_id
_entity_poly.type
_entity_poly.pdbx_seq_one_letter_code
_entity_poly.pdbx_strand_id
1 'polypeptide(L)'
;MRPAILAVLTGVLFTAAACDSDAPVYETGAAPAPSTAVAVPPPDYSADTAKVCQQLDKIFTGELNDFGTALGKMIAYKEAKKAADATKAEKAAAAELQSAGAQIRKETAVAQDPALKAAGETSARKLEASAKDHAYLKQIKTTADLDKTLKPQLAEWLSPVSGFC
;
A
#
# COMPACT_ATOMS: atom_id res chain seq x y z
N MET A 1 -12.77 0.49 36.78
CA MET A 1 -12.74 1.76 37.52
C MET A 1 -12.10 2.81 36.62
N ARG A 2 -12.86 3.80 36.15
CA ARG A 2 -12.30 5.03 35.56
C ARG A 2 -11.76 5.89 36.72
N PRO A 3 -10.53 6.40 36.63
CA PRO A 3 -10.29 7.82 36.32
C PRO A 3 -8.96 7.99 35.53
N ALA A 4 -8.44 9.12 35.06
CA ALA A 4 -8.77 10.54 35.02
C ALA A 4 -7.93 11.17 33.88
N ILE A 5 -8.38 12.33 33.41
CA ILE A 5 -7.78 13.22 32.42
C ILE A 5 -6.45 13.81 32.94
N LEU A 6 -5.42 13.94 32.09
CA LEU A 6 -4.38 14.96 32.23
C LEU A 6 -3.93 15.45 30.84
N ALA A 7 -4.30 16.70 30.56
CA ALA A 7 -3.83 17.49 29.44
C ALA A 7 -2.40 17.97 29.68
N VAL A 8 -1.54 17.91 28.67
CA VAL A 8 -0.28 18.66 28.63
C VAL A 8 -0.25 19.41 27.30
N LEU A 9 -0.58 20.69 27.37
CA LEU A 9 -0.36 21.70 26.33
C LEU A 9 1.09 22.19 26.48
N THR A 10 1.97 21.85 25.54
CA THR A 10 3.26 22.54 25.37
C THR A 10 3.15 23.48 24.19
N GLY A 11 3.02 24.77 24.51
CA GLY A 11 3.00 25.86 23.55
C GLY A 11 4.38 26.11 22.93
N VAL A 12 4.37 26.55 21.68
CA VAL A 12 5.52 27.18 21.03
C VAL A 12 5.15 28.64 20.80
N LEU A 13 5.84 29.51 21.55
CA LEU A 13 5.85 30.95 21.41
C LEU A 13 6.54 31.32 20.08
N PHE A 14 5.82 31.92 19.15
CA PHE A 14 6.46 32.73 18.10
C PHE A 14 6.51 34.18 18.60
N THR A 15 7.70 34.59 19.00
CA THR A 15 8.07 35.96 19.36
C THR A 15 8.02 36.86 18.12
N ALA A 16 7.15 37.86 18.18
CA ALA A 16 7.15 39.01 17.28
C ALA A 16 8.24 40.01 17.71
N ALA A 17 8.96 40.59 16.75
CA ALA A 17 9.80 41.76 16.94
C ALA A 17 9.61 42.72 15.76
N ALA A 18 8.92 43.84 16.03
CA ALA A 18 9.18 45.19 15.53
C ALA A 18 7.97 46.09 15.86
N CYS A 19 8.07 46.84 16.96
CA CYS A 19 7.27 48.05 17.19
C CYS A 19 8.04 49.23 16.60
N ASP A 20 7.35 50.14 15.91
CA ASP A 20 7.66 51.58 16.00
C ASP A 20 6.38 52.43 15.83
N SER A 21 6.04 53.11 16.93
CA SER A 21 5.46 54.47 17.10
C SER A 21 4.03 54.88 16.66
N ASP A 22 3.19 55.07 17.71
CA ASP A 22 2.38 56.25 18.13
C ASP A 22 1.06 56.75 17.44
N ALA A 23 -0.07 56.54 18.17
CA ALA A 23 -1.33 57.30 18.40
C ALA A 23 -2.27 57.80 17.24
N PRO A 24 -3.59 58.13 17.46
CA PRO A 24 -4.54 57.93 18.58
C PRO A 24 -5.88 57.21 18.19
N VAL A 25 -6.79 57.06 19.17
CA VAL A 25 -8.09 56.31 19.19
C VAL A 25 -9.25 56.99 18.40
N TYR A 26 -10.36 56.23 18.22
CA TYR A 26 -11.73 56.51 17.70
C TYR A 26 -11.94 55.92 16.28
N GLU A 27 -12.92 55.07 15.93
CA GLU A 27 -14.28 54.79 16.39
C GLU A 27 -14.66 53.30 16.16
N THR A 28 -15.66 52.84 16.91
CA THR A 28 -16.17 51.48 17.04
C THR A 28 -16.75 50.91 15.73
N GLY A 29 -15.96 50.14 14.98
CA GLY A 29 -16.46 49.19 13.99
C GLY A 29 -16.58 47.80 14.63
N ALA A 30 -17.80 47.28 14.77
CA ALA A 30 -18.01 45.91 15.25
C ALA A 30 -17.26 44.93 14.34
N ALA A 31 -16.22 44.28 14.89
CA ALA A 31 -15.48 43.24 14.18
C ALA A 31 -16.46 42.13 13.77
N PRO A 32 -16.45 41.67 12.49
CA PRO A 32 -17.28 40.55 12.10
C PRO A 32 -16.90 39.36 12.98
N ALA A 33 -17.90 38.76 13.62
CA ALA A 33 -17.70 37.58 14.45
C ALA A 33 -16.96 36.52 13.63
N PRO A 34 -15.94 35.84 14.19
CA PRO A 34 -15.24 34.79 13.47
C PRO A 34 -16.26 33.73 13.06
N SER A 35 -16.50 33.66 11.74
CA SER A 35 -17.36 32.63 11.16
C SER A 35 -16.71 31.30 11.48
N THR A 36 -17.35 30.52 12.35
CA THR A 36 -16.90 29.19 12.71
C THR A 36 -17.01 28.35 11.45
N ALA A 37 -15.87 28.07 10.81
CA ALA A 37 -15.84 27.24 9.63
C ALA A 37 -16.51 25.90 9.97
N VAL A 38 -17.62 25.61 9.30
CA VAL A 38 -18.29 24.32 9.43
C VAL A 38 -17.31 23.28 8.89
N ALA A 39 -16.80 22.43 9.79
CA ALA A 39 -15.93 21.33 9.39
C ALA A 39 -16.75 20.38 8.51
N VAL A 40 -16.43 20.35 7.22
CA VAL A 40 -17.01 19.35 6.31
C VAL A 40 -16.42 18.00 6.73
N PRO A 41 -17.27 17.00 7.04
CA PRO A 41 -16.77 15.68 7.37
C PRO A 41 -15.97 15.11 6.19
N PRO A 42 -14.90 14.35 6.45
CA PRO A 42 -14.16 13.73 5.38
C PRO A 42 -15.08 12.78 4.59
N PRO A 43 -14.86 12.62 3.28
CA PRO A 43 -15.60 11.68 2.46
C PRO A 43 -15.46 10.25 2.99
N ASP A 44 -16.56 9.50 2.98
CA ASP A 44 -16.58 8.08 3.34
C ASP A 44 -16.43 7.22 2.08
N TYR A 45 -15.30 6.51 1.99
CA TYR A 45 -14.97 5.63 0.86
C TYR A 45 -15.22 4.15 1.16
N SER A 46 -15.73 3.79 2.34
CA SER A 46 -15.80 2.40 2.83
C SER A 46 -16.47 1.42 1.85
N ALA A 47 -17.59 1.81 1.25
CA ALA A 47 -18.31 0.97 0.30
C ALA A 47 -17.55 0.76 -1.03
N ASP A 48 -16.77 1.76 -1.46
CA ASP A 48 -15.93 1.67 -2.66
C ASP A 48 -14.69 0.81 -2.38
N THR A 49 -14.01 1.07 -1.26
CA THR A 49 -12.88 0.28 -0.76
C THR A 49 -13.23 -1.20 -0.66
N ALA A 50 -14.40 -1.55 -0.10
CA ALA A 50 -14.84 -2.94 0.00
C ALA A 50 -15.01 -3.61 -1.38
N LYS A 51 -15.52 -2.90 -2.38
CA LYS A 51 -15.66 -3.42 -3.76
C LYS A 51 -14.31 -3.66 -4.41
N VAL A 52 -13.37 -2.73 -4.25
CA VAL A 52 -12.01 -2.88 -4.77
C VAL A 52 -11.31 -4.06 -4.09
N CYS A 53 -11.43 -4.20 -2.76
CA CYS A 53 -10.88 -5.34 -2.03
C CYS A 53 -11.44 -6.69 -2.51
N GLN A 54 -12.72 -6.77 -2.88
CA GLN A 54 -13.27 -7.99 -3.48
C GLN A 54 -12.67 -8.34 -4.85
N GLN A 55 -12.24 -7.34 -5.63
CA GLN A 55 -11.52 -7.62 -6.88
C GLN A 55 -10.07 -8.03 -6.60
N LEU A 56 -9.42 -7.40 -5.64
CA LEU A 56 -8.08 -7.79 -5.19
C LEU A 56 -8.05 -9.23 -4.65
N ASP A 57 -9.07 -9.64 -3.90
CA ASP A 57 -9.17 -11.02 -3.41
C ASP A 57 -9.22 -12.06 -4.54
N LYS A 58 -9.90 -11.75 -5.66
CA LYS A 58 -9.90 -12.61 -6.86
C LYS A 58 -8.52 -12.68 -7.52
N ILE A 59 -7.75 -11.59 -7.49
CA ILE A 59 -6.37 -11.59 -7.98
C ILE A 59 -5.49 -12.47 -7.07
N PHE A 60 -5.65 -12.33 -5.75
CA PHE A 60 -4.89 -13.10 -4.78
C PHE A 60 -5.22 -14.59 -4.75
N THR A 61 -6.47 -14.96 -5.05
CA THR A 61 -6.90 -16.37 -5.09
C THR A 61 -6.79 -16.98 -6.50
N GLY A 62 -6.83 -16.17 -7.55
CA GLY A 62 -6.73 -16.58 -8.95
C GLY A 62 -5.30 -16.50 -9.50
N GLU A 63 -4.81 -15.30 -9.81
CA GLU A 63 -3.51 -15.13 -10.49
C GLU A 63 -2.33 -15.62 -9.66
N LEU A 64 -2.36 -15.43 -8.33
CA LEU A 64 -1.29 -15.96 -7.48
C LEU A 64 -1.30 -17.49 -7.41
N ASN A 65 -2.40 -18.16 -7.77
CA ASN A 65 -2.44 -19.61 -7.90
C ASN A 65 -1.69 -20.09 -9.15
N ASP A 66 -1.78 -19.38 -10.27
CA ASP A 66 -1.02 -19.69 -11.49
C ASP A 66 0.48 -19.43 -11.28
N PHE A 67 0.82 -18.35 -10.58
CA PHE A 67 2.17 -18.09 -10.08
C PHE A 67 2.70 -19.25 -9.21
N GLY A 68 1.92 -19.68 -8.21
CA GLY A 68 2.26 -20.81 -7.34
C GLY A 68 2.45 -22.11 -8.12
N THR A 69 1.63 -22.36 -9.13
CA THR A 69 1.73 -23.52 -10.03
C THR A 69 3.02 -23.49 -10.85
N ALA A 70 3.38 -22.33 -11.40
CA ALA A 70 4.63 -22.16 -12.14
C ALA A 70 5.87 -22.35 -11.24
N LEU A 71 5.81 -21.83 -10.01
CA LEU A 71 6.83 -22.07 -8.98
C LEU A 71 6.99 -23.56 -8.64
N GLY A 72 5.88 -24.27 -8.42
CA GLY A 72 5.90 -25.71 -8.17
C GLY A 72 6.55 -26.49 -9.31
N LYS A 73 6.20 -26.15 -10.56
CA LYS A 73 6.84 -26.74 -11.76
C LYS A 73 8.34 -26.43 -11.82
N MET A 74 8.74 -25.19 -11.52
CA MET A 74 10.15 -24.79 -11.48
C MET A 74 10.94 -25.66 -10.50
N ILE A 75 10.42 -25.83 -9.27
CA ILE A 75 11.06 -26.68 -8.24
C ILE A 75 11.16 -28.12 -8.73
N ALA A 76 10.07 -28.71 -9.22
CA ALA A 76 10.06 -30.08 -9.73
C ALA A 76 11.08 -30.29 -10.87
N TYR A 77 11.22 -29.32 -11.78
CA TYR A 77 12.23 -29.37 -12.83
C TYR A 77 13.66 -29.19 -12.33
N LYS A 78 13.88 -28.34 -11.30
CA LYS A 78 15.18 -28.22 -10.63
C LYS A 78 15.58 -29.55 -9.98
N GLU A 79 14.66 -30.21 -9.28
CA GLU A 79 14.88 -31.52 -8.65
C GLU A 79 15.14 -32.62 -9.68
N ALA A 80 14.41 -32.61 -10.80
CA ALA A 80 14.61 -33.52 -11.93
C ALA A 80 15.84 -33.19 -12.80
N LYS A 81 16.64 -32.17 -12.44
CA LYS A 81 17.81 -31.68 -13.19
C LYS A 81 17.51 -31.27 -14.65
N LYS A 82 16.28 -30.83 -14.91
CA LYS A 82 15.82 -30.33 -16.23
C LYS A 82 15.98 -28.81 -16.31
N ALA A 83 17.23 -28.35 -16.48
CA ALA A 83 17.56 -26.92 -16.38
C ALA A 83 16.78 -26.02 -17.36
N ALA A 84 16.56 -26.47 -18.61
CA ALA A 84 15.80 -25.71 -19.60
C ALA A 84 14.33 -25.54 -19.20
N ASP A 85 13.69 -26.62 -18.72
CA ASP A 85 12.30 -26.60 -18.26
C ASP A 85 12.15 -25.78 -16.98
N ALA A 86 13.12 -25.87 -16.06
CA ALA A 86 13.17 -25.03 -14.87
C ALA A 86 13.24 -23.54 -15.23
N THR A 87 14.08 -23.17 -16.20
CA THR A 87 14.19 -21.79 -16.69
C THR A 87 12.89 -21.32 -17.35
N LYS A 88 12.20 -22.19 -18.08
CA LYS A 88 10.90 -21.88 -18.69
C LYS A 88 9.83 -21.65 -17.62
N ALA A 89 9.78 -22.51 -16.60
CA ALA A 89 8.85 -22.37 -15.48
C ALA A 89 9.17 -21.14 -14.61
N GLU A 90 10.43 -20.80 -14.42
CA GLU A 90 10.85 -19.55 -13.76
C GLU A 90 10.30 -18.32 -14.50
N LYS A 91 10.48 -18.26 -15.82
CA LYS A 91 9.93 -17.18 -16.65
C LYS A 91 8.40 -17.10 -16.59
N ALA A 92 7.73 -18.25 -16.54
CA ALA A 92 6.28 -18.29 -16.37
C ALA A 92 5.87 -17.71 -15.01
N ALA A 93 6.54 -18.10 -13.91
CA ALA A 93 6.27 -17.54 -12.59
C ALA A 93 6.50 -16.02 -12.55
N ALA A 94 7.59 -15.53 -13.15
CA ALA A 94 7.84 -14.10 -13.26
C ALA A 94 6.73 -13.37 -14.05
N ALA A 95 6.25 -13.96 -15.15
CA ALA A 95 5.17 -13.39 -15.95
C ALA A 95 3.84 -13.33 -15.18
N GLU A 96 3.48 -14.37 -14.43
CA GLU A 96 2.26 -14.37 -13.60
C GLU A 96 2.36 -13.32 -12.48
N LEU A 97 3.53 -13.19 -11.84
CA LEU A 97 3.74 -12.17 -10.82
C LEU A 97 3.63 -10.75 -11.40
N GLN A 98 4.15 -10.55 -12.61
CA GLN A 98 3.99 -9.28 -13.34
C GLN A 98 2.52 -9.01 -13.69
N SER A 99 1.77 -10.04 -14.11
CA SER A 99 0.34 -9.93 -14.39
C SER A 99 -0.43 -9.50 -13.14
N ALA A 100 -0.18 -10.16 -12.01
CA ALA A 100 -0.78 -9.82 -10.73
C ALA A 100 -0.51 -8.36 -10.33
N GLY A 101 0.73 -7.89 -10.47
CA GLY A 101 1.07 -6.49 -10.25
C GLY A 101 0.27 -5.53 -11.16
N ALA A 102 0.17 -5.85 -12.45
CA ALA A 102 -0.59 -5.05 -13.40
C ALA A 102 -2.09 -5.01 -13.08
N GLN A 103 -2.69 -6.14 -12.66
CA GLN A 103 -4.10 -6.19 -12.26
C GLN A 103 -4.35 -5.40 -10.97
N ILE A 104 -3.49 -5.54 -9.96
CA ILE A 104 -3.61 -4.74 -8.72
C ILE A 104 -3.59 -3.25 -9.06
N ARG A 105 -2.66 -2.79 -9.91
CA ARG A 105 -2.63 -1.40 -10.37
C ARG A 105 -3.94 -1.00 -11.04
N LYS A 106 -4.43 -1.82 -11.96
CA LYS A 106 -5.65 -1.54 -12.72
C LYS A 106 -6.88 -1.42 -11.81
N GLU A 107 -7.09 -2.38 -10.92
CA GLU A 107 -8.28 -2.43 -10.06
C GLU A 107 -8.23 -1.36 -8.95
N THR A 108 -7.04 -0.98 -8.46
CA THR A 108 -6.90 0.11 -7.48
C THR A 108 -6.92 1.50 -8.10
N ALA A 109 -6.55 1.65 -9.38
CA ALA A 109 -6.55 2.95 -10.06
C ALA A 109 -7.95 3.59 -10.15
N VAL A 110 -9.02 2.79 -10.10
CA VAL A 110 -10.40 3.26 -10.12
C VAL A 110 -10.98 3.55 -8.73
N ALA A 111 -10.26 3.21 -7.65
CA ALA A 111 -10.73 3.42 -6.28
C ALA A 111 -10.97 4.91 -5.98
N GLN A 112 -12.00 5.22 -5.21
CA GLN A 112 -12.29 6.59 -4.80
C GLN A 112 -11.33 7.05 -3.70
N ASP A 113 -10.90 6.13 -2.84
CA ASP A 113 -9.92 6.39 -1.79
C ASP A 113 -8.51 6.64 -2.40
N PRO A 114 -7.96 7.86 -2.27
CA PRO A 114 -6.62 8.18 -2.77
C PRO A 114 -5.51 7.39 -2.06
N ALA A 115 -5.71 6.99 -0.81
CA ALA A 115 -4.75 6.20 -0.07
C ALA A 115 -4.71 4.75 -0.61
N LEU A 116 -5.86 4.17 -0.94
CA LEU A 116 -5.93 2.86 -1.59
C LEU A 116 -5.29 2.86 -2.98
N LYS A 117 -5.50 3.92 -3.77
CA LYS A 117 -4.80 4.13 -5.06
C LYS A 117 -3.29 4.08 -4.91
N ALA A 118 -2.76 4.85 -3.96
CA ALA A 118 -1.32 4.93 -3.71
C ALA A 118 -0.74 3.60 -3.19
N ALA A 119 -1.49 2.92 -2.32
CA ALA A 119 -1.14 1.60 -1.82
C ALA A 119 -1.08 0.55 -2.95
N GLY A 120 -2.13 0.50 -3.77
CA GLY A 120 -2.20 -0.40 -4.93
C GLY A 120 -1.06 -0.18 -5.92
N GLU A 121 -0.74 1.08 -6.24
CA GLU A 121 0.40 1.42 -7.10
C GLU A 121 1.73 0.98 -6.48
N THR A 122 1.90 1.14 -5.17
CA THR A 122 3.12 0.71 -4.45
C THR A 122 3.27 -0.81 -4.48
N SER A 123 2.20 -1.56 -4.19
CA SER A 123 2.19 -3.03 -4.28
C SER A 123 2.47 -3.52 -5.69
N ALA A 124 1.81 -2.93 -6.70
CA ALA A 124 2.03 -3.26 -8.10
C ALA A 124 3.49 -3.07 -8.51
N ARG A 125 4.11 -1.95 -8.13
CA ARG A 125 5.53 -1.68 -8.41
C ARG A 125 6.46 -2.71 -7.79
N LYS A 126 6.20 -3.10 -6.54
CA LYS A 126 7.00 -4.12 -5.85
C LYS A 126 6.93 -5.47 -6.59
N LEU A 127 5.73 -5.91 -6.93
CA LEU A 127 5.51 -7.15 -7.69
C LEU A 127 6.20 -7.12 -9.05
N GLU A 128 6.00 -6.05 -9.82
CA GLU A 128 6.60 -5.88 -11.14
C GLU A 128 8.12 -5.76 -11.09
N ALA A 129 8.68 -5.16 -10.03
CA ALA A 129 10.12 -5.09 -9.82
C ALA A 129 10.71 -6.47 -9.53
N SER A 130 10.09 -7.23 -8.61
CA SER A 130 10.51 -8.59 -8.29
C SER A 130 10.33 -9.55 -9.46
N ALA A 131 9.28 -9.36 -10.26
CA ALA A 131 9.08 -10.09 -11.51
C ALA A 131 10.19 -9.82 -12.54
N LYS A 132 10.91 -8.70 -12.46
CA LYS A 132 12.05 -8.38 -13.34
C LYS A 132 13.40 -8.84 -12.79
N ASP A 133 13.60 -8.75 -11.47
CA ASP A 133 14.90 -9.06 -10.84
C ASP A 133 15.15 -10.57 -10.63
N HIS A 134 14.07 -11.34 -10.49
CA HIS A 134 14.06 -12.77 -10.18
C HIS A 134 14.89 -13.14 -8.93
N ALA A 135 15.20 -12.19 -8.06
CA ALA A 135 16.09 -12.38 -6.92
C ALA A 135 15.52 -13.40 -5.94
N TYR A 136 14.22 -13.33 -5.68
CA TYR A 136 13.52 -14.30 -4.83
C TYR A 136 13.49 -15.72 -5.46
N LEU A 137 13.32 -15.84 -6.79
CA LEU A 137 13.28 -17.12 -7.50
C LEU A 137 14.62 -17.88 -7.42
N LYS A 138 15.73 -17.15 -7.37
CA LYS A 138 17.09 -17.72 -7.24
C LYS A 138 17.32 -18.38 -5.88
N GLN A 139 16.63 -17.90 -4.85
CA GLN A 139 16.71 -18.46 -3.50
C GLN A 139 15.83 -19.71 -3.32
N ILE A 140 14.83 -19.91 -4.19
CA ILE A 140 13.91 -21.04 -4.12
C ILE A 140 14.47 -22.22 -4.94
N LYS A 141 15.00 -23.23 -4.25
CA LYS A 141 15.50 -24.47 -4.88
C LYS A 141 14.57 -25.65 -4.63
N THR A 142 13.94 -25.67 -3.47
CA THR A 142 13.08 -26.73 -2.96
C THR A 142 11.77 -26.16 -2.45
N THR A 143 10.78 -27.01 -2.18
CA THR A 143 9.53 -26.58 -1.53
C THR A 143 9.76 -26.01 -0.13
N ALA A 144 10.78 -26.49 0.58
CA ALA A 144 11.14 -25.99 1.91
C ALA A 144 11.68 -24.54 1.90
N ASP A 145 12.14 -24.05 0.75
CA ASP A 145 12.61 -22.66 0.60
C ASP A 145 11.45 -21.68 0.38
N LEU A 146 10.27 -22.17 -0.04
CA LEU A 146 9.10 -21.32 -0.31
C LEU A 146 8.66 -20.54 0.92
N ASP A 147 8.48 -21.21 2.07
CA ASP A 147 8.04 -20.52 3.29
C ASP A 147 9.06 -19.52 3.81
N LYS A 148 10.36 -19.77 3.57
CA LYS A 148 11.45 -18.91 4.06
C LYS A 148 11.67 -17.70 3.17
N THR A 149 11.47 -17.85 1.87
CA THR A 149 11.74 -16.80 0.87
C THR A 149 10.46 -16.13 0.41
N LEU A 150 9.47 -16.90 -0.04
CA LEU A 150 8.30 -16.36 -0.74
C LEU A 150 7.30 -15.73 0.22
N LYS A 151 7.04 -16.35 1.37
CA LYS A 151 6.10 -15.81 2.36
C LYS A 151 6.45 -14.39 2.82
N PRO A 152 7.69 -14.07 3.26
CA PRO A 152 8.03 -12.70 3.63
C PRO A 152 8.00 -11.74 2.44
N GLN A 153 8.36 -12.19 1.24
CA GLN A 153 8.29 -11.37 0.03
C GLN A 153 6.85 -11.01 -0.34
N LEU A 154 5.92 -11.98 -0.35
CA LEU A 154 4.50 -11.73 -0.58
C LEU A 154 3.94 -10.75 0.46
N ALA A 155 4.28 -10.92 1.74
CA ALA A 155 3.89 -9.98 2.79
C ALA A 155 4.45 -8.57 2.52
N GLU A 156 5.70 -8.45 2.08
CA GLU A 156 6.32 -7.16 1.76
C GLU A 156 5.65 -6.49 0.54
N TRP A 157 5.35 -7.26 -0.50
CA TRP A 157 4.71 -6.79 -1.73
C TRP A 157 3.27 -6.34 -1.49
N LEU A 158 2.52 -7.05 -0.65
CA LEU A 158 1.09 -6.82 -0.42
C LEU A 158 0.80 -5.97 0.82
N SER A 159 1.79 -5.72 1.69
CA SER A 159 1.59 -4.90 2.90
C SER A 159 0.96 -3.51 2.66
N PRO A 160 1.22 -2.79 1.56
CA PRO A 160 0.56 -1.51 1.31
C PRO A 160 -0.96 -1.64 1.19
N VAL A 161 -1.46 -2.66 0.49
CA VAL A 161 -2.90 -2.88 0.29
C VAL A 161 -3.55 -3.61 1.45
N SER A 162 -2.78 -4.37 2.25
CA SER A 162 -3.30 -5.13 3.38
C SER A 162 -3.77 -4.28 4.59
N GLY A 163 -3.63 -2.96 4.51
CA GLY A 163 -4.21 -2.03 5.50
C GLY A 163 -5.65 -1.62 5.17
N PHE A 164 -6.11 -1.92 3.95
CA PHE A 164 -7.43 -1.60 3.42
C PHE A 164 -8.31 -2.84 3.28
N CYS A 165 -7.66 -3.94 2.91
CA CYS A 165 -8.17 -5.30 2.81
C CYS A 165 -7.39 -6.17 3.82
#